data_AF-A0AAE9L7M5-F1
#
_entry.id   AF-A0AAE9L7M5-F1
#
_cell.length_a   1.000
_cell.length_b   1.000
_cell.length_c   1.000
_cell.angle_alpha   90.00
_cell.angle_beta   90.00
_cell.angle_gamma   90.00
#
_symmetry.space_group_name_H-M   'P 1'
#
loop_
_entity.id
_entity.type
_entity.pdbx_description
1 polymer ?
#
loop_
_entity_poly.entity_id
_entity_poly.type
_entity_poly.pdbx_seq_one_letter_code
_entity_poly.pdbx_strand_id
1 'polypeptide(L)'
;MQQRNSRNAQGIDVSRYQGKIDWKAVKEDGLSFAFIKASQGKSYRDKTFIGNAQAARAVGVLVGAYHYVDDSAITPEDARKEAANFVSAINSAGGIASFDLPPVMDYESNKSGLSKAALTAVARTFLAEVERLTGVRPILTYISCCQEK
;
A
#
# COMPACT_ATOMS: atom_id res chain seq x y z
N MET A 1 19.72 -0.52 -11.63
CA MET A 1 18.70 -1.46 -11.09
C MET A 1 19.45 -2.66 -10.50
N GLN A 2 18.95 -3.24 -9.41
CA GLN A 2 19.53 -4.46 -8.83
C GLN A 2 18.85 -5.70 -9.45
N GLN A 3 19.60 -6.80 -9.64
CA GLN A 3 19.04 -8.04 -10.19
C GLN A 3 18.28 -8.83 -9.12
N ARG A 4 17.31 -9.65 -9.56
CA ARG A 4 16.65 -10.60 -8.66
C ARG A 4 17.62 -11.69 -8.23
N ASN A 5 17.51 -12.09 -6.97
CA ASN A 5 18.23 -13.23 -6.40
C ASN A 5 17.21 -14.22 -5.84
N SER A 6 17.49 -15.52 -5.94
CA SER A 6 16.63 -16.58 -5.36
C SER A 6 16.51 -16.50 -3.84
N ARG A 7 17.45 -15.83 -3.14
CA ARG A 7 17.38 -15.54 -1.70
C ARG A 7 16.48 -14.37 -1.33
N ASN A 8 15.98 -13.60 -2.32
CA ASN A 8 15.05 -12.52 -2.03
C ASN A 8 13.72 -13.12 -1.58
N ALA A 9 13.10 -12.54 -0.56
CA ALA A 9 11.76 -12.93 -0.12
C ALA A 9 10.77 -12.86 -1.30
N GLN A 10 9.91 -13.87 -1.41
CA GLN A 10 8.84 -13.90 -2.41
C GLN A 10 7.53 -13.51 -1.75
N GLY A 11 6.72 -12.73 -2.45
CA GLY A 11 5.43 -12.27 -1.97
C GLY A 11 4.55 -11.75 -3.09
N ILE A 12 3.32 -11.41 -2.75
CA ILE A 12 2.28 -10.94 -3.67
C ILE A 12 1.67 -9.63 -3.17
N ASP A 13 1.04 -8.87 -4.06
CA ASP A 13 0.11 -7.81 -3.68
C ASP A 13 -1.31 -8.14 -4.15
N VAL A 14 -2.30 -7.82 -3.32
CA VAL A 14 -3.70 -8.18 -3.58
C VAL A 14 -4.67 -7.08 -3.13
N SER A 15 -5.88 -7.13 -3.66
CA SER A 15 -6.99 -6.22 -3.37
C SER A 15 -8.31 -6.96 -3.50
N ARG A 16 -9.44 -6.24 -3.49
CA ARG A 16 -10.75 -6.81 -3.85
C ARG A 16 -10.79 -7.49 -5.23
N TYR A 17 -9.91 -7.10 -6.16
CA TYR A 17 -9.97 -7.58 -7.55
C TYR A 17 -9.65 -9.08 -7.67
N GLN A 18 -8.92 -9.65 -6.71
CA GLN A 18 -8.62 -11.08 -6.66
C GLN A 18 -9.80 -11.93 -6.15
N GLY A 19 -10.84 -11.33 -5.58
CA GLY A 19 -11.94 -12.09 -4.98
C GLY A 19 -11.49 -12.91 -3.77
N LYS A 20 -11.95 -14.16 -3.68
CA LYS A 20 -11.58 -15.09 -2.60
C LYS A 20 -10.21 -15.72 -2.90
N ILE A 21 -9.26 -15.54 -1.99
CA ILE A 21 -7.91 -16.09 -2.08
C ILE A 21 -7.79 -17.33 -1.20
N ASP A 22 -7.18 -18.39 -1.72
CA ASP A 22 -6.74 -19.52 -0.91
C ASP A 22 -5.36 -19.22 -0.30
N TRP A 23 -5.38 -18.70 0.92
CA TRP A 23 -4.15 -18.32 1.62
C TRP A 23 -3.28 -19.53 2.00
N LYS A 24 -3.85 -20.73 2.14
CA LYS A 24 -3.04 -21.94 2.37
C LYS A 24 -2.25 -22.29 1.13
N ALA A 25 -2.88 -22.27 -0.05
CA ALA A 25 -2.19 -22.47 -1.31
C ALA A 25 -1.07 -21.42 -1.52
N VAL A 26 -1.33 -20.14 -1.21
CA VAL A 26 -0.31 -19.07 -1.24
C VAL A 26 0.91 -19.43 -0.37
N LYS A 27 0.68 -19.96 0.83
CA LYS A 27 1.76 -20.37 1.73
C LYS A 27 2.49 -21.61 1.23
N GLU A 28 1.76 -22.60 0.71
CA GLU A 28 2.30 -23.84 0.14
C GLU A 28 3.16 -23.58 -1.11
N ASP A 29 2.83 -22.55 -1.89
CA ASP A 29 3.64 -22.05 -3.02
C ASP A 29 4.94 -21.33 -2.57
N GLY A 30 5.22 -21.28 -1.26
CA GLY A 30 6.44 -20.71 -0.70
C GLY A 30 6.44 -19.18 -0.59
N LEU A 31 5.29 -18.52 -0.74
CA LEU A 31 5.18 -17.08 -0.58
C LEU A 31 5.25 -16.71 0.91
N SER A 32 6.12 -15.75 1.20
CA SER A 32 6.50 -15.36 2.57
C SER A 32 5.77 -14.11 3.07
N PHE A 33 5.33 -13.24 2.17
CA PHE A 33 4.65 -12.00 2.53
C PHE A 33 3.57 -11.60 1.51
N ALA A 34 2.64 -10.75 1.95
CA ALA A 34 1.65 -10.14 1.08
C ALA A 34 1.42 -8.65 1.45
N PHE A 35 1.33 -7.79 0.43
CA PHE A 35 0.80 -6.44 0.58
C PHE A 35 -0.67 -6.40 0.18
N ILE A 36 -1.53 -5.84 1.02
CA ILE A 36 -2.98 -5.87 0.82
C ILE A 36 -3.49 -4.44 0.71
N LYS A 37 -4.29 -4.15 -0.32
CA LYS A 37 -4.89 -2.82 -0.50
C LYS A 37 -5.76 -2.52 0.71
N ALA A 38 -5.47 -1.43 1.41
CA ALA A 38 -6.26 -0.98 2.55
C ALA A 38 -7.28 0.09 2.14
N SER A 39 -6.85 1.03 1.31
CA SER A 39 -7.66 2.16 0.90
C SER A 39 -7.17 2.80 -0.39
N GLN A 40 -7.99 3.71 -0.88
CA GLN A 40 -7.70 4.54 -2.05
C GLN A 40 -8.31 5.92 -1.83
N GLY A 41 -7.61 6.95 -2.28
CA GLY A 41 -8.13 8.31 -2.22
C GLY A 41 -8.47 8.74 -0.80
N LYS A 42 -9.37 9.70 -0.67
CA LYS A 42 -9.66 10.36 0.62
C LYS A 42 -10.61 9.58 1.52
N SER A 43 -11.32 8.57 1.00
CA SER A 43 -12.36 7.88 1.77
C SER A 43 -12.61 6.41 1.42
N TYR A 44 -12.12 5.92 0.27
CA TYR A 44 -12.43 4.55 -0.14
C TYR A 44 -11.68 3.54 0.72
N ARG A 45 -12.39 2.48 1.14
CA ARG A 45 -11.88 1.33 1.89
C ARG A 45 -12.02 0.08 1.05
N ASP A 46 -10.95 -0.70 0.94
CA ASP A 46 -11.06 -2.01 0.31
C ASP A 46 -11.82 -2.97 1.25
N LYS A 47 -12.92 -3.54 0.75
CA LYS A 47 -13.81 -4.41 1.53
C LYS A 47 -13.18 -5.74 1.89
N THR A 48 -12.15 -6.20 1.16
CA THR A 48 -11.47 -7.47 1.44
C THR A 48 -10.26 -7.31 2.34
N PHE A 49 -9.82 -6.08 2.64
CA PHE A 49 -8.59 -5.78 3.38
C PHE A 49 -8.47 -6.55 4.70
N ILE A 50 -9.45 -6.38 5.60
CA ILE A 50 -9.41 -7.00 6.94
C ILE A 50 -9.44 -8.52 6.84
N GLY A 51 -10.32 -9.07 6.00
CA GLY A 51 -10.45 -10.52 5.83
C GLY A 51 -9.18 -11.16 5.25
N ASN A 52 -8.59 -10.52 4.24
CA ASN A 52 -7.33 -10.98 3.65
C ASN A 52 -6.17 -10.86 4.65
N ALA A 53 -6.08 -9.77 5.41
CA ALA A 53 -5.03 -9.59 6.41
C ALA A 53 -5.09 -10.67 7.50
N GLN A 54 -6.29 -10.96 8.01
CA GLN A 54 -6.50 -12.00 9.02
C GLN A 54 -6.20 -13.40 8.46
N ALA A 55 -6.69 -13.72 7.26
CA ALA A 55 -6.53 -15.04 6.66
C ALA A 55 -5.06 -15.33 6.27
N ALA A 56 -4.35 -14.34 5.74
CA ALA A 56 -2.92 -14.45 5.42
C ALA A 56 -2.08 -14.66 6.70
N ARG A 57 -2.32 -13.88 7.75
CA ARG A 57 -1.60 -14.04 9.03
C ARG A 57 -1.88 -15.39 9.67
N ALA A 58 -3.10 -15.91 9.58
CA ALA A 58 -3.48 -17.19 10.17
C ALA A 58 -2.69 -18.39 9.60
N VAL A 59 -2.13 -18.27 8.39
CA VAL A 59 -1.28 -19.29 7.75
C VAL A 59 0.22 -18.93 7.78
N GLY A 60 0.59 -17.87 8.51
CA GLY A 60 1.98 -17.44 8.66
C GLY A 60 2.57 -16.76 7.43
N VAL A 61 1.75 -16.06 6.63
CA VAL A 61 2.20 -15.10 5.62
C VAL A 61 2.30 -13.73 6.30
N LEU A 62 3.45 -13.05 6.17
CA LEU A 62 3.66 -11.70 6.72
C LEU A 62 2.81 -10.70 5.97
N VAL A 63 2.15 -9.77 6.67
CA VAL A 63 1.19 -8.85 6.05
C VAL A 63 1.64 -7.40 6.12
N GLY A 64 1.61 -6.72 4.98
CA GLY A 64 1.68 -5.28 4.84
C GLY A 64 0.41 -4.69 4.25
N ALA A 65 0.24 -3.38 4.42
CA ALA A 65 -0.87 -2.64 3.87
C ALA A 65 -0.36 -1.62 2.84
N TYR A 66 -1.12 -1.39 1.77
CA TYR A 66 -0.84 -0.30 0.83
C TYR A 66 -2.04 0.62 0.59
N HIS A 67 -1.74 1.86 0.24
CA HIS A 67 -2.70 2.87 -0.17
C HIS A 67 -2.46 3.30 -1.61
N TYR A 68 -3.50 3.24 -2.43
CA TYR A 68 -3.44 3.78 -3.78
C TYR A 68 -3.75 5.28 -3.77
N VAL A 69 -2.72 6.08 -4.05
CA VAL A 69 -2.85 7.54 -4.23
C VAL A 69 -3.47 7.80 -5.60
N ASP A 70 -4.71 8.26 -5.60
CA ASP A 70 -5.45 8.48 -6.85
C ASP A 70 -5.28 9.90 -7.42
N ASP A 71 -5.84 10.12 -8.61
CA ASP A 71 -5.71 11.38 -9.33
C ASP A 71 -6.38 12.58 -8.61
N SER A 72 -7.11 12.35 -7.52
CA SER A 72 -7.70 13.41 -6.69
C SER A 72 -6.71 14.03 -5.69
N ALA A 73 -5.51 13.43 -5.51
CA ALA A 73 -4.41 13.98 -4.73
C ALA A 73 -3.60 15.00 -5.54
N ILE A 74 -4.13 16.22 -5.67
CA ILE A 74 -3.48 17.29 -6.45
C ILE A 74 -2.75 18.32 -5.59
N THR A 75 -2.98 18.32 -4.28
CA THR A 75 -2.31 19.20 -3.31
C THR A 75 -1.72 18.44 -2.12
N PRO A 76 -0.77 19.04 -1.37
CA PRO A 76 -0.32 18.49 -0.09
C PRO A 76 -1.45 18.25 0.92
N GLU A 77 -2.51 19.06 0.88
CA GLU A 77 -3.66 18.86 1.78
C GLU A 77 -4.48 17.62 1.39
N ASP A 78 -4.63 17.35 0.10
CA ASP A 78 -5.23 16.11 -0.36
C ASP A 78 -4.40 14.91 0.07
N ALA A 79 -3.07 14.98 -0.07
CA ALA A 79 -2.14 13.95 0.38
C ALA A 79 -2.27 13.64 1.88
N ARG A 80 -2.48 14.66 2.73
CA ARG A 80 -2.75 14.46 4.17
C ARG A 80 -4.07 13.73 4.42
N LYS A 81 -5.13 14.06 3.67
CA LYS A 81 -6.43 13.38 3.80
C LYS A 81 -6.34 11.92 3.38
N GLU A 82 -5.58 11.62 2.33
CA GLU A 82 -5.32 10.25 1.89
C GLU A 82 -4.47 9.46 2.90
N ALA A 83 -3.45 10.08 3.48
CA ALA A 83 -2.67 9.48 4.56
C ALA A 83 -3.55 9.19 5.81
N ALA A 84 -4.40 10.14 6.20
CA ALA A 84 -5.35 9.98 7.30
C ALA A 84 -6.37 8.85 7.01
N ASN A 85 -6.86 8.78 5.77
CA ASN A 85 -7.66 7.66 5.30
C ASN A 85 -6.84 6.38 5.51
N PHE A 86 -5.69 6.22 4.89
CA PHE A 86 -4.85 5.02 5.01
C PHE A 86 -4.63 4.54 6.45
N VAL A 87 -4.17 5.41 7.34
CA VAL A 87 -3.94 5.06 8.75
C VAL A 87 -5.22 4.64 9.46
N SER A 88 -6.36 5.28 9.14
CA SER A 88 -7.63 4.84 9.71
C SER A 88 -8.06 3.44 9.23
N ALA A 89 -7.69 2.96 8.03
CA ALA A 89 -7.95 1.55 7.64
C ALA A 89 -7.08 0.60 8.43
N ILE A 90 -5.79 0.93 8.58
CA ILE A 90 -4.84 0.17 9.39
C ILE A 90 -5.38 0.05 10.82
N ASN A 91 -5.88 1.15 11.40
CA ASN A 91 -6.48 1.16 12.74
C ASN A 91 -7.73 0.28 12.84
N SER A 92 -8.61 0.29 11.84
CA SER A 92 -9.76 -0.63 11.78
C SER A 92 -9.37 -2.11 11.67
N ALA A 93 -8.14 -2.40 11.24
CA ALA A 93 -7.59 -3.75 11.17
C ALA A 93 -6.73 -4.15 12.41
N GLY A 94 -6.79 -3.37 13.49
CA GLY A 94 -6.05 -3.65 14.73
C GLY A 94 -4.80 -2.80 14.93
N GLY A 95 -4.62 -1.74 14.15
CA GLY A 95 -3.52 -0.78 14.31
C GLY A 95 -2.21 -1.23 13.65
N ILE A 96 -1.24 -0.31 13.58
CA ILE A 96 0.02 -0.54 12.87
C ILE A 96 0.81 -1.75 13.40
N ALA A 97 0.73 -2.02 14.70
CA ALA A 97 1.39 -3.16 15.34
C ALA A 97 0.80 -4.53 14.92
N SER A 98 -0.35 -4.55 14.25
CA SER A 98 -0.95 -5.76 13.69
C SER A 98 -0.39 -6.14 12.31
N PHE A 99 0.51 -5.33 11.76
CA PHE A 99 1.14 -5.55 10.46
C PHE A 99 2.64 -5.83 10.63
N ASP A 100 3.16 -6.73 9.80
CA ASP A 100 4.55 -7.21 9.87
C ASP A 100 5.49 -6.40 8.97
N LEU A 101 4.92 -5.69 7.99
CA LEU A 101 5.66 -4.93 6.98
C LEU A 101 5.32 -3.44 7.06
N PRO A 102 6.25 -2.55 6.68
CA PRO A 102 5.97 -1.12 6.63
C PRO A 102 4.79 -0.76 5.73
N PRO A 103 4.05 0.32 6.04
CA PRO A 103 2.98 0.80 5.19
C PRO A 103 3.53 1.29 3.84
N VAL A 104 2.78 1.08 2.76
CA VAL A 104 3.21 1.42 1.40
C VAL A 104 2.33 2.52 0.80
N MET A 105 2.97 3.55 0.25
CA MET A 105 2.34 4.49 -0.67
C MET A 105 2.49 3.95 -2.09
N ASP A 106 1.36 3.66 -2.73
CA ASP A 106 1.29 3.28 -4.12
C ASP A 106 0.85 4.48 -4.97
N TYR A 107 1.81 5.08 -5.69
CA TYR A 107 1.59 6.30 -6.46
C TYR A 107 1.99 6.09 -7.93
N GLU A 108 1.01 5.73 -8.75
CA GLU A 108 1.25 5.26 -10.14
C GLU A 108 0.43 6.00 -11.20
N SER A 109 -0.37 7.01 -10.80
CA SER A 109 -1.20 7.79 -11.71
C SER A 109 -0.87 9.28 -11.67
N ASN A 110 -0.92 9.93 -12.84
CA ASN A 110 -0.83 11.37 -13.00
C ASN A 110 -1.75 11.88 -14.12
N LYS A 111 -3.00 11.42 -14.15
CA LYS A 111 -3.96 11.87 -15.18
C LYS A 111 -4.37 13.33 -15.00
N SER A 112 -4.20 13.85 -13.78
CA SER A 112 -4.40 15.27 -13.44
C SER A 112 -3.29 16.19 -13.95
N GLY A 113 -2.23 15.66 -14.60
CA GLY A 113 -1.22 16.46 -15.28
C GLY A 113 -0.33 17.28 -14.34
N LEU A 114 -0.09 16.80 -13.13
CA LEU A 114 0.77 17.48 -12.17
C LEU A 114 2.22 17.55 -12.66
N SER A 115 2.88 18.66 -12.37
CA SER A 115 4.32 18.79 -12.58
C SER A 115 5.09 17.82 -11.68
N LYS A 116 6.33 17.49 -12.06
CA LYS A 116 7.23 16.66 -11.22
C LYS A 116 7.38 17.23 -9.79
N ALA A 117 7.42 18.57 -9.66
CA ALA A 117 7.50 19.23 -8.37
C ALA A 117 6.22 19.04 -7.54
N ALA A 118 5.04 19.14 -8.16
CA ALA A 118 3.76 18.92 -7.49
C ALA A 118 3.58 17.44 -7.08
N LEU A 119 3.91 16.49 -7.97
CA LEU A 119 3.95 15.05 -7.64
C LEU A 119 4.86 14.78 -6.44
N THR A 120 6.06 15.35 -6.44
CA THR A 120 7.02 15.20 -5.34
C THR A 120 6.46 15.78 -4.03
N ALA A 121 5.77 16.93 -4.08
CA ALA A 121 5.17 17.55 -2.91
C ALA A 121 4.04 16.71 -2.31
N VAL A 122 3.18 16.13 -3.16
CA VAL A 122 2.13 15.18 -2.76
C VAL A 122 2.76 13.95 -2.10
N ALA A 123 3.70 13.30 -2.79
CA ALA A 123 4.39 12.11 -2.31
C ALA A 123 5.07 12.32 -0.96
N ARG A 124 5.86 13.39 -0.82
CA ARG A 124 6.56 13.70 0.44
C ARG A 124 5.59 13.98 1.58
N THR A 125 4.48 14.67 1.28
CA THR A 125 3.48 15.02 2.30
C THR A 125 2.74 13.79 2.78
N PHE A 126 2.33 12.90 1.88
CA PHE A 126 1.71 11.63 2.23
C PHE A 126 2.64 10.79 3.11
N LEU A 127 3.88 10.56 2.66
CA LEU A 127 4.86 9.73 3.38
C LEU A 127 5.16 10.27 4.78
N ALA A 128 5.39 11.58 4.88
CA ALA A 128 5.65 12.23 6.17
C ALA A 128 4.45 12.13 7.13
N GLU A 129 3.24 12.26 6.62
CA GLU A 129 2.04 12.17 7.44
C GLU A 129 1.77 10.73 7.91
N VAL A 130 1.98 9.72 7.07
CA VAL A 130 1.90 8.31 7.49
C VAL A 130 2.96 8.01 8.55
N GLU A 131 4.21 8.46 8.37
CA GLU A 131 5.27 8.27 9.36
C GLU A 131 4.91 8.96 10.69
N ARG A 132 4.39 10.19 10.64
CA ARG A 132 3.95 10.94 11.83
C ARG A 132 2.83 10.23 12.59
N LEU A 133 1.86 9.67 11.87
CA LEU A 133 0.68 9.03 12.46
C LEU A 133 0.93 7.61 12.96
N THR A 134 1.91 6.90 12.40
CA THR A 134 2.18 5.48 12.71
C THR A 134 3.47 5.25 13.47
N GLY A 135 4.41 6.19 13.42
CA GLY A 135 5.78 6.01 13.91
C GLY A 135 6.63 5.07 13.05
N VAL A 136 6.12 4.63 11.90
CA VAL A 136 6.81 3.69 11.00
C VAL A 136 7.12 4.37 9.67
N ARG A 137 8.38 4.28 9.24
CA ARG A 137 8.82 4.84 7.96
C ARG A 137 8.19 4.07 6.79
N PRO A 138 7.36 4.70 5.93
CA PRO A 138 6.68 4.03 4.83
C PRO A 138 7.61 3.69 3.66
N ILE A 139 7.16 2.77 2.81
CA ILE A 139 7.76 2.46 1.51
C ILE A 139 7.00 3.24 0.43
N LEU A 140 7.72 3.70 -0.60
CA LEU A 140 7.14 4.30 -1.80
C LEU A 140 7.26 3.32 -2.98
N THR A 141 6.13 2.95 -3.58
CA THR A 141 6.08 2.34 -4.91
C THR A 141 5.61 3.39 -5.90
N TYR A 142 6.51 3.74 -6.82
CA TYR A 142 6.21 4.68 -7.91
C TYR A 142 6.42 3.94 -9.22
N ILE A 143 5.32 3.65 -9.91
CA ILE A 143 5.38 3.19 -11.29
C ILE A 143 5.25 4.44 -12.14
N SER A 144 6.35 4.83 -12.79
CA SER A 144 6.27 5.78 -13.90
C SER A 144 5.52 5.08 -15.03
N CYS A 145 4.19 5.13 -15.02
CA CYS A 145 3.44 4.83 -16.23
C CYS A 145 3.82 5.90 -17.24
N CYS A 146 4.51 5.48 -18.29
CA CYS A 146 5.00 6.28 -19.42
C CYS A 146 6.20 7.20 -19.08
N GLN A 147 7.41 6.61 -19.10
CA GLN A 147 8.47 7.28 -19.86
C GLN A 147 7.95 7.41 -21.29
N GLU A 148 7.98 8.64 -21.79
CA GLU A 148 7.57 9.07 -23.12
C GLU A 148 7.88 8.02 -24.20
N LYS A 149 6.89 7.76 -25.06
CA LYS A 149 7.19 7.37 -26.44
C LYS A 149 7.65 8.60 -27.20
#